data_AF-A0A1S4C8B6-F1
#
_entry.id   AF-A0A1S4C8B6-F1
#
_cell.length_a   1.000
_cell.length_b   1.000
_cell.length_c   1.000
_cell.angle_alpha   90.00
_cell.angle_beta   90.00
_cell.angle_gamma   90.00
#
_symmetry.space_group_name_H-M   'P 1'
#
loop_
_entity.id
_entity.type
_entity.pdbx_description
1 polymer ?
#
loop_
_entity_poly.entity_id
_entity_poly.type
_entity_poly.pdbx_seq_one_letter_code
_entity_poly.pdbx_strand_id
1 'polypeptide(L)'
;MARTKQTARKSTGGKAPRKQLATKAARKSAPATGGVKKPHRFRPGTVALREIRKYQKSTELLIRKLPFQRLVREIAQDFKTDLRFQSSAVAALQEAAEAYLVGLFEDTNLCAIHAKRVTIMPKDMQLARRIRGERA
;
A
#
# COMPACT_ATOMS: atom_id res chain seq x y z
N MET A 1 61.32 15.28 8.13
CA MET A 1 60.57 14.02 8.38
C MET A 1 59.38 14.34 9.28
N ALA A 2 58.15 14.27 8.77
CA ALA A 2 56.95 14.65 9.51
C ALA A 2 56.41 13.46 10.34
N ARG A 3 56.36 13.63 11.66
CA ARG A 3 55.87 12.62 12.62
C ARG A 3 54.34 12.56 12.55
N THR A 4 53.77 11.60 11.82
CA THR A 4 52.33 11.34 11.84
C THR A 4 51.92 10.73 13.18
N LYS A 5 51.21 11.51 13.99
CA LYS A 5 50.61 11.08 15.26
C LYS A 5 49.39 10.19 14.94
N GLN A 6 49.60 8.88 14.76
CA GLN A 6 48.49 7.93 14.70
C GLN A 6 47.83 7.85 16.08
N THR A 7 46.62 8.42 16.22
CA THR A 7 45.78 8.16 17.38
C THR A 7 45.07 6.83 17.19
N ALA A 8 45.34 5.86 18.06
CA ALA A 8 44.69 4.56 18.05
C ALA A 8 43.16 4.73 18.22
N ARG A 9 42.39 4.41 17.17
CA ARG A 9 40.95 4.30 17.25
C ARG A 9 40.61 2.89 17.73
N LYS A 10 40.02 2.77 18.93
CA LYS A 10 39.51 1.49 19.46
C LYS A 10 38.53 0.87 18.47
N SER A 11 38.71 -0.42 18.18
CA SER A 11 37.96 -1.19 17.16
C SER A 11 36.53 -1.58 17.56
N THR A 12 36.09 -1.25 18.77
CA THR A 12 34.71 -1.49 19.22
C THR A 12 34.14 -0.23 19.86
N GLY A 13 33.52 0.62 19.04
CA GLY A 13 32.74 1.76 19.52
C GLY A 13 31.37 1.29 19.99
N GLY A 14 31.08 1.36 21.29
CA GLY A 14 29.70 1.24 21.75
C GLY A 14 29.45 0.86 23.21
N LYS A 15 29.89 1.69 24.16
CA LYS A 15 29.15 2.10 25.39
C LYS A 15 30.10 2.71 26.43
N ALA A 16 29.72 3.87 26.98
CA ALA A 16 30.34 4.39 28.20
C ALA A 16 29.85 3.57 29.43
N PRO A 17 30.70 3.35 30.44
CA PRO A 17 30.33 2.58 31.62
C PRO A 17 29.26 3.33 32.43
N ARG A 18 28.13 2.66 32.72
CA ARG A 18 26.97 3.26 33.39
C ARG A 18 27.00 2.98 34.89
N LYS A 19 26.96 4.03 35.71
CA LYS A 19 26.67 3.94 37.17
C LYS A 19 25.21 3.49 37.35
N GLN A 20 24.96 2.45 38.14
CA GLN A 20 23.62 1.91 38.39
C GLN A 20 22.76 2.94 39.14
N LEU A 21 21.77 3.49 38.45
CA LEU A 21 20.59 4.16 39.02
C LEU A 21 19.40 3.78 38.13
N ALA A 22 18.27 3.44 38.77
CA ALA A 22 17.06 2.93 38.14
C ALA A 22 16.64 3.79 36.94
N THR A 23 16.48 3.19 35.76
CA THR A 23 16.13 3.95 34.55
C THR A 23 14.80 3.49 33.97
N LYS A 24 13.78 4.34 34.17
CA LYS A 24 12.64 4.49 33.25
C LYS A 24 13.18 4.41 31.82
N ALA A 25 12.50 3.66 30.94
CA ALA A 25 12.81 3.60 29.53
C ALA A 25 12.71 5.01 28.93
N ALA A 26 13.84 5.73 28.91
CA ALA A 26 13.98 6.97 28.20
C ALA A 26 13.89 6.63 26.71
N ARG A 27 12.67 6.71 26.16
CA ARG A 27 12.48 6.82 24.71
C ARG A 27 13.39 7.96 24.26
N LYS A 28 14.23 7.71 23.24
CA LYS A 28 15.12 8.72 22.65
C LYS A 28 14.30 9.93 22.21
N SER A 29 14.09 10.90 23.10
CA SER A 29 13.85 12.27 22.70
C SER A 29 15.19 12.83 22.22
N ALA A 30 15.15 13.53 21.08
CA ALA A 30 16.32 14.14 20.49
C ALA A 30 17.00 15.10 21.49
N PRO A 31 18.34 15.26 21.44
CA PRO A 31 19.01 16.29 22.24
C PRO A 31 18.40 17.67 21.95
N ALA A 32 18.19 18.47 23.00
CA ALA A 32 17.54 19.79 22.93
C ALA A 32 18.35 20.85 22.16
N THR A 33 19.56 20.52 21.70
CA THR A 33 20.44 21.40 20.92
C THR A 33 21.03 20.61 19.76
N GLY A 34 20.49 20.84 18.57
CA GLY A 34 20.88 20.19 17.32
C GLY A 34 19.64 19.83 16.51
N GLY A 35 19.45 20.47 15.36
CA GLY A 35 18.25 20.32 14.53
C GLY A 35 17.83 18.86 14.38
N VAL A 36 16.55 18.58 14.63
CA VAL A 36 15.96 17.25 14.49
C VAL A 36 16.31 16.72 13.09
N LYS A 37 16.98 15.55 13.01
CA LYS A 37 17.23 14.90 11.72
C LYS A 37 15.90 14.77 10.99
N LYS A 38 15.83 15.32 9.77
CA LYS A 38 14.62 15.23 8.94
C LYS A 38 14.18 13.76 8.84
N PRO A 39 12.92 13.43 9.14
CA PRO A 39 12.41 12.09 8.93
C PRO A 39 12.64 11.65 7.48
N HIS A 40 13.07 10.40 7.30
CA HIS A 40 13.27 9.85 5.97
C HIS A 40 11.92 9.76 5.24
N ARG A 41 11.83 10.35 4.05
CA ARG A 41 10.65 10.28 3.18
C ARG A 41 11.04 9.70 1.82
N PHE A 42 10.35 8.64 1.40
CA PHE A 42 10.50 8.10 0.05
C PHE A 42 10.02 9.10 -1.00
N ARG A 43 10.65 9.07 -2.19
CA ARG A 43 10.20 9.90 -3.31
C ARG A 43 8.80 9.48 -3.76
N PRO A 44 7.97 10.42 -4.26
CA PRO A 44 6.69 10.07 -4.89
C PRO A 44 6.88 8.97 -5.94
N GLY A 45 5.98 7.99 -5.98
CA GLY A 45 6.06 6.83 -6.86
C GLY A 45 6.87 5.65 -6.30
N THR A 46 7.84 5.86 -5.39
CA THR A 46 8.64 4.75 -4.83
C THR A 46 7.79 3.76 -4.03
N VAL A 47 6.84 4.27 -3.24
CA VAL A 47 5.95 3.41 -2.44
C VAL A 47 4.89 2.76 -3.35
N ALA A 48 4.32 3.50 -4.29
CA ALA A 48 3.36 2.97 -5.27
C ALA A 48 3.96 1.80 -6.08
N LEU A 49 5.19 1.92 -6.60
CA LEU A 49 5.86 0.83 -7.31
C LEU A 49 6.13 -0.40 -6.42
N ARG A 50 6.36 -0.18 -5.12
CA ARG A 50 6.52 -1.28 -4.15
C ARG A 50 5.19 -1.99 -3.92
N GLU A 51 4.10 -1.24 -3.79
CA GLU A 51 2.74 -1.77 -3.62
C GLU A 51 2.29 -2.57 -4.85
N ILE A 52 2.51 -2.05 -6.06
CA ILE A 52 2.20 -2.76 -7.31
C ILE A 52 2.89 -4.13 -7.34
N ARG A 53 4.21 -4.18 -7.07
CA ARG A 53 4.96 -5.45 -7.04
C ARG A 53 4.48 -6.40 -5.94
N LYS A 54 4.12 -5.85 -4.77
CA LYS A 54 3.59 -6.65 -3.66
C LYS A 54 2.29 -7.32 -4.08
N TYR A 55 1.32 -6.55 -4.59
CA TYR A 55 -0.01 -7.06 -4.91
C TYR A 55 -0.04 -7.95 -6.15
N GLN A 56 0.82 -7.71 -7.14
CA GLN A 56 0.99 -8.62 -8.28
C GLN A 56 1.57 -9.98 -7.89
N LYS A 57 2.30 -10.08 -6.77
CA LYS A 57 2.87 -11.35 -6.29
C LYS A 57 1.90 -12.16 -5.41
N SER A 58 0.91 -11.49 -4.81
CA SER A 58 -0.06 -12.11 -3.90
C SER A 58 -1.39 -12.37 -4.59
N THR A 59 -2.16 -13.31 -4.04
CA THR A 59 -3.54 -13.59 -4.45
C THR A 59 -4.57 -13.29 -3.35
N GLU A 60 -4.19 -12.44 -2.38
CA GLU A 60 -5.08 -12.04 -1.30
C GLU A 60 -6.18 -11.10 -1.82
N LEU A 61 -7.42 -11.28 -1.33
CA LEU A 61 -8.51 -10.36 -1.60
C LEU A 61 -8.25 -9.01 -0.92
N LEU A 62 -8.38 -7.93 -1.69
CA LEU A 62 -8.06 -6.57 -1.29
C LEU A 62 -9.26 -5.84 -0.68
N ILE A 63 -10.48 -6.21 -1.05
CA ILE A 63 -11.70 -5.64 -0.48
C ILE A 63 -11.99 -6.31 0.86
N ARG A 64 -12.32 -5.52 1.88
CA ARG A 64 -12.70 -6.06 3.19
C ARG A 64 -13.99 -6.87 3.07
N LYS A 65 -13.97 -8.11 3.61
CA LYS A 65 -15.08 -9.07 3.50
C LYS A 65 -16.43 -8.55 4.03
N LEU A 66 -16.45 -7.92 5.20
CA LEU A 66 -17.71 -7.47 5.82
C LEU A 66 -18.40 -6.33 5.03
N PRO A 67 -17.70 -5.25 4.63
CA PRO A 67 -18.29 -4.25 3.73
C PRO A 67 -18.77 -4.84 2.40
N PHE A 68 -17.99 -5.72 1.77
CA PHE A 68 -18.39 -6.37 0.52
C PHE A 68 -19.68 -7.19 0.70
N GLN A 69 -19.75 -7.98 1.77
CA GLN A 69 -20.95 -8.75 2.10
C GLN A 69 -22.19 -7.87 2.32
N ARG A 70 -22.04 -6.70 2.97
CA ARG A 70 -23.14 -5.75 3.16
C ARG A 70 -23.65 -5.22 1.82
N LEU A 71 -22.74 -4.83 0.94
CA LEU A 71 -23.08 -4.36 -0.42
C LEU A 71 -23.80 -5.44 -1.24
N VAL A 72 -23.32 -6.68 -1.20
CA VAL A 72 -23.99 -7.80 -1.90
C VAL A 72 -25.42 -7.99 -1.42
N ARG A 73 -25.65 -7.89 -0.10
CA ARG A 73 -27.00 -8.03 0.48
C ARG A 73 -27.90 -6.84 0.17
N GLU A 74 -27.34 -5.63 0.18
CA GLU A 74 -28.05 -4.40 -0.20
C GLU A 74 -28.58 -4.51 -1.64
N ILE A 75 -27.69 -4.82 -2.60
CA ILE A 75 -28.08 -4.98 -4.01
C ILE A 75 -29.10 -6.12 -4.19
N ALA A 76 -28.90 -7.26 -3.52
CA ALA A 76 -29.79 -8.40 -3.67
C ALA A 76 -31.21 -8.13 -3.13
N GLN A 77 -31.33 -7.29 -2.10
CA GLN A 77 -32.61 -6.92 -1.50
C GLN A 77 -33.51 -6.18 -2.50
N ASP A 78 -32.94 -5.42 -3.43
CA ASP A 78 -33.69 -4.71 -4.48
C ASP A 78 -34.37 -5.67 -5.48
N PHE A 79 -33.85 -6.89 -5.63
CA PHE A 79 -34.41 -7.90 -6.53
C PHE A 79 -35.37 -8.85 -5.82
N LYS A 80 -35.01 -9.31 -4.61
CA LYS A 80 -35.82 -10.21 -3.80
C LYS A 80 -35.50 -10.07 -2.33
N THR A 81 -36.54 -9.81 -1.54
CA THR A 81 -36.42 -9.73 -0.08
C THR A 81 -36.15 -11.11 0.54
N ASP A 82 -35.52 -11.11 1.72
CA ASP A 82 -35.29 -12.30 2.56
C ASP A 82 -34.40 -13.38 1.95
N LEU A 83 -33.48 -12.99 1.06
CA LEU A 83 -32.47 -13.90 0.52
C LEU A 83 -31.41 -14.30 1.57
N ARG A 84 -31.16 -15.61 1.66
CA ARG A 84 -30.03 -16.17 2.42
C ARG A 84 -28.88 -16.49 1.47
N PHE A 85 -27.68 -16.09 1.85
CA PHE A 85 -26.46 -16.34 1.10
C PHE A 85 -25.61 -17.40 1.79
N GLN A 86 -25.14 -18.37 1.02
CA GLN A 86 -24.06 -19.26 1.44
C GLN A 86 -22.75 -18.46 1.55
N SER A 87 -21.86 -18.85 2.46
CA SER A 87 -20.54 -18.20 2.63
C SER A 87 -19.69 -18.27 1.36
N SER A 88 -19.71 -19.41 0.65
CA SER A 88 -19.02 -19.60 -0.62
C SER A 88 -19.59 -18.73 -1.74
N ALA A 89 -20.90 -18.46 -1.76
CA ALA A 89 -21.52 -17.60 -2.77
C ALA A 89 -20.99 -16.17 -2.65
N VAL A 90 -20.90 -15.63 -1.43
CA VAL A 90 -20.33 -14.29 -1.20
C VAL A 90 -18.84 -14.26 -1.56
N ALA A 91 -18.10 -15.33 -1.24
CA ALA A 91 -16.69 -15.44 -1.62
C ALA A 91 -16.49 -15.47 -3.15
N ALA A 92 -17.29 -16.24 -3.87
CA ALA A 92 -17.25 -16.33 -5.33
C ALA A 92 -17.58 -14.98 -5.99
N LEU A 93 -18.60 -14.26 -5.48
CA LEU A 93 -18.91 -12.91 -5.92
C LEU A 93 -17.74 -11.95 -5.69
N GLN A 94 -17.05 -12.08 -4.56
CA GLN A 94 -15.90 -11.23 -4.25
C GLN A 94 -14.71 -11.52 -5.17
N GLU A 95 -14.37 -12.78 -5.38
CA GLU A 95 -13.31 -13.19 -6.30
C GLU A 95 -13.58 -12.68 -7.72
N ALA A 96 -14.79 -12.87 -8.23
CA ALA A 96 -15.18 -12.41 -9.55
C ALA A 96 -15.13 -10.86 -9.68
N ALA A 97 -15.63 -10.15 -8.66
CA ALA A 97 -15.64 -8.69 -8.66
C ALA A 97 -14.22 -8.10 -8.63
N GLU A 98 -13.34 -8.63 -7.79
CA GLU A 98 -11.96 -8.14 -7.71
C GLU A 98 -11.17 -8.48 -8.98
N ALA A 99 -11.33 -9.69 -9.53
CA ALA A 99 -10.70 -10.07 -10.80
C ALA A 99 -11.15 -9.15 -11.96
N TYR A 100 -12.44 -8.87 -12.06
CA TYR A 100 -12.99 -7.96 -13.06
C TYR A 100 -12.41 -6.54 -12.92
N LEU A 101 -12.36 -6.01 -11.69
CA LEU A 101 -11.83 -4.67 -11.41
C LEU A 101 -10.33 -4.56 -11.72
N VAL A 102 -9.53 -5.57 -11.36
CA VAL A 102 -8.10 -5.62 -11.70
C VAL A 102 -7.91 -5.58 -13.21
N GLY A 103 -8.62 -6.43 -13.95
CA GLY A 103 -8.55 -6.41 -15.42
C GLY A 103 -9.00 -5.07 -15.99
N LEU A 104 -10.06 -4.45 -15.45
CA LEU A 104 -10.50 -3.12 -15.90
C LEU A 104 -9.45 -2.04 -15.63
N PHE A 105 -8.74 -2.10 -14.50
CA PHE A 105 -7.66 -1.16 -14.20
C PHE A 105 -6.44 -1.34 -15.10
N GLU A 106 -6.14 -2.55 -15.56
CA GLU A 106 -5.08 -2.80 -16.55
C GLU A 106 -5.38 -2.08 -17.88
N ASP A 107 -6.59 -2.24 -18.42
CA ASP A 107 -7.00 -1.56 -19.65
C ASP A 107 -7.09 -0.03 -19.48
N THR A 108 -7.59 0.41 -18.31
CA THR A 108 -7.64 1.83 -17.96
C THR A 108 -6.23 2.43 -17.93
N ASN A 109 -5.25 1.69 -17.41
CA ASN A 109 -3.85 2.10 -17.39
C ASN A 109 -3.26 2.19 -18.80
N LEU A 110 -3.57 1.22 -19.68
CA LEU A 110 -3.17 1.29 -21.10
C LEU A 110 -3.75 2.52 -21.80
N CYS A 111 -5.01 2.87 -21.53
CA CYS A 111 -5.64 4.09 -22.06
C CYS A 111 -4.96 5.36 -21.54
N ALA A 112 -4.58 5.41 -20.27
CA ALA A 112 -3.84 6.54 -19.71
C ALA A 112 -2.45 6.71 -20.34
N ILE A 113 -1.72 5.60 -20.52
CA ILE A 113 -0.41 5.58 -21.18
C ILE A 113 -0.51 6.00 -22.64
N HIS A 114 -1.54 5.52 -23.36
CA HIS A 114 -1.81 5.94 -24.74
C HIS A 114 -1.98 7.46 -24.85
N ALA A 115 -2.62 8.08 -23.85
CA ALA A 115 -2.77 9.53 -23.73
C ALA A 115 -1.55 10.25 -23.09
N LYS A 116 -0.37 9.61 -23.04
CA LYS A 116 0.88 10.14 -22.47
C LYS A 116 0.80 10.56 -20.99
N ARG A 117 -0.06 9.90 -20.21
CA ARG A 117 -0.22 10.14 -18.76
C ARG A 117 0.16 8.89 -17.97
N VAL A 118 0.48 9.11 -16.69
CA VAL A 118 0.71 8.04 -15.69
C VAL A 118 -0.46 7.91 -14.72
N THR A 119 -1.24 8.98 -14.54
CA THR A 119 -2.42 9.00 -13.68
C THR A 119 -3.67 8.62 -14.49
N ILE A 120 -4.33 7.55 -14.07
CA ILE A 120 -5.63 7.12 -14.61
C ILE A 120 -6.73 8.12 -14.23
N MET A 121 -7.68 8.31 -15.14
CA MET A 121 -8.81 9.23 -15.00
C MET A 121 -10.13 8.53 -15.36
N PRO A 122 -11.30 9.05 -14.94
CA PRO A 122 -12.60 8.47 -15.30
C PRO A 122 -12.80 8.27 -16.81
N LYS A 123 -12.27 9.18 -17.65
CA LYS A 123 -12.33 9.07 -19.11
C LYS A 123 -11.60 7.84 -19.67
N ASP A 124 -10.52 7.40 -19.00
CA ASP A 124 -9.75 6.23 -19.41
C ASP A 124 -10.56 4.95 -19.15
N MET A 125 -11.23 4.89 -18.00
CA MET A 125 -12.10 3.78 -17.63
C MET A 125 -13.35 3.73 -18.51
N GLN A 126 -13.93 4.88 -18.81
CA GLN A 126 -15.04 4.99 -19.75
C GLN A 126 -14.67 4.53 -21.16
N LEU A 127 -13.45 4.84 -21.62
CA LEU A 127 -12.93 4.38 -22.90
C LEU A 127 -12.70 2.86 -22.89
N ALA A 128 -12.05 2.33 -21.85
CA ALA A 128 -11.83 0.90 -21.70
C ALA A 128 -13.15 0.11 -21.73
N ARG A 129 -14.15 0.52 -20.93
CA ARG A 129 -15.49 -0.09 -20.93
C ARG A 129 -16.20 0.01 -22.29
N ARG A 130 -16.01 1.12 -23.02
CA ARG A 130 -16.59 1.31 -24.35
C ARG A 130 -16.01 0.34 -25.38
N ILE A 131 -14.70 0.10 -25.32
CA ILE A 131 -13.99 -0.84 -26.21
C ILE A 131 -14.37 -2.28 -25.89
N ARG A 132 -14.51 -2.62 -24.60
CA ARG A 132 -14.97 -3.95 -24.15
C ARG A 132 -16.42 -4.28 -24.54
N GLY A 133 -17.22 -3.29 -24.95
CA GLY A 133 -18.64 -3.49 -25.23
C GLY A 133 -19.53 -3.54 -23.97
N GLU A 134 -19.03 -3.09 -22.83
CA GLU A 134 -19.75 -3.09 -21.54
C GLU A 134 -20.58 -1.82 -21.31
N ARG A 135 -20.57 -0.90 -22.28
CA ARG A 135 -21.45 0.27 -22.30
C ARG A 135 -22.72 -0.12 -23.07
N ALA A 136 -23.83 -0.22 -22.35
CA ALA A 136 -25.13 0.17 -22.89
C ALA A 136 -25.14 1.69 -23.13
#